data_AF-A0A8V8P672-F1
#
_entry.id   AF-A0A8V8P672-F1
#
_cell.length_a   1.000
_cell.length_b   1.000
_cell.length_c   1.000
_cell.angle_alpha   90.00
_cell.angle_beta   90.00
_cell.angle_gamma   90.00
#
_symmetry.space_group_name_H-M   'P 1'
#
loop_
_entity.id
_entity.type
_entity.pdbx_description
1 polymer ?
#
loop_
_entity_poly.entity_id
_entity_poly.type
_entity_poly.pdbx_seq_one_letter_code
_entity_poly.pdbx_strand_id
1 'polypeptide(L)'
;MGDSHVDTSSTVSEAVAEEVSLFSMTDMILFSLIVGLLTYWFLFRKKKEEVPEFTKIQTLTSSVRESSFVEKMKKTGRNIIVFYGSQTGTAEEFANRLSKDAHRYGMRGMSADPEEYDLADLSSLPEIDNALVVFCMATYGEG
;
A
#
# COMPACT_ATOMS: atom_id res chain seq x y z
N MET A 1 92.37 -2.96 -19.12
CA MET A 1 91.78 -2.41 -17.87
C MET A 1 90.89 -1.27 -18.32
N GLY A 2 89.57 -1.46 -18.39
CA GLY A 2 88.62 -1.29 -17.27
C GLY A 2 88.15 0.18 -17.28
N ASP A 3 86.89 0.57 -17.19
CA ASP A 3 85.66 -0.13 -16.83
C ASP A 3 84.42 0.66 -17.30
N SER A 4 83.32 -0.07 -17.29
CA SER A 4 81.88 0.21 -17.36
C SER A 4 81.30 1.60 -17.02
N HIS A 5 80.20 1.94 -17.75
CA HIS A 5 78.82 2.27 -17.29
C HIS A 5 78.70 3.17 -16.05
N VAL A 6 77.82 4.17 -15.98
CA VAL A 6 76.37 3.98 -15.80
C VAL A 6 75.67 5.33 -15.96
N ASP A 7 74.71 5.39 -16.89
CA ASP A 7 73.60 6.36 -16.87
C ASP A 7 72.64 6.00 -15.73
N THR A 8 72.40 6.92 -14.80
CA THR A 8 71.33 6.81 -13.79
C THR A 8 70.75 8.19 -13.55
N SER A 9 69.77 8.57 -14.37
CA SER A 9 68.95 9.75 -14.09
C SER A 9 67.51 9.68 -14.62
N SER A 10 67.02 8.52 -15.06
CA SER A 10 65.69 8.42 -15.68
C SER A 10 64.62 7.72 -14.83
N THR A 11 64.90 7.21 -13.64
CA THR A 11 63.98 6.31 -12.92
C THR A 11 63.06 6.96 -11.88
N VAL A 12 63.05 8.29 -11.74
CA VAL A 12 62.28 8.96 -10.65
C VAL A 12 60.96 9.60 -11.14
N SER A 13 60.80 9.83 -12.44
CA SER A 13 59.65 10.58 -12.97
C SER A 13 58.42 9.73 -13.31
N GLU A 14 58.53 8.41 -13.26
CA GLU A 14 57.47 7.49 -13.73
C GLU A 14 56.54 7.00 -12.59
N ALA A 15 56.97 7.11 -11.32
CA ALA A 15 56.23 6.59 -10.16
C ALA A 15 55.17 7.56 -9.58
N VAL A 16 55.13 8.82 -10.02
CA VAL A 16 54.19 9.83 -9.47
C VAL A 16 52.91 9.96 -10.32
N ALA A 17 52.90 9.42 -11.54
CA ALA A 17 51.76 9.51 -12.46
C ALA A 17 50.74 8.36 -12.33
N GLU A 18 51.12 7.21 -11.77
CA GLU A 18 50.21 6.05 -11.64
C GLU A 18 49.24 6.14 -10.44
N GLU A 19 49.65 6.80 -9.35
CA GLU A 19 48.86 6.86 -8.10
C GLU A 19 47.63 7.79 -8.19
N VAL A 20 47.53 8.66 -9.21
CA VAL A 20 46.37 9.58 -9.38
C VAL A 20 45.37 9.05 -10.42
N SER A 21 45.76 8.06 -11.23
CA SER A 21 44.92 7.49 -12.29
C SER A 21 44.07 6.31 -11.78
N LEU A 22 44.63 5.50 -10.88
CA LEU A 22 43.95 4.33 -10.33
C LEU A 22 42.77 4.68 -9.42
N PHE A 23 42.76 5.84 -8.75
CA PHE A 23 41.63 6.30 -7.94
C PHE A 23 40.53 7.00 -8.75
N SER A 24 40.79 7.47 -9.97
CA SER A 24 39.82 8.29 -10.71
C SER A 24 38.84 7.45 -11.56
N MET A 25 39.35 6.41 -12.24
CA MET A 25 38.50 5.56 -13.09
C MET A 25 37.79 4.47 -12.32
N THR A 26 38.45 3.87 -11.32
CA THR A 26 37.84 2.81 -10.50
C THR A 26 36.72 3.35 -9.62
N ASP A 27 36.89 4.54 -9.04
CA ASP A 27 35.90 5.17 -8.17
C ASP A 27 34.67 5.62 -8.98
N MET A 28 34.87 6.14 -10.20
CA MET A 28 33.76 6.46 -11.10
C MET A 28 32.96 5.21 -11.52
N ILE A 29 33.63 4.08 -11.77
CA ILE A 29 32.98 2.79 -12.03
C ILE A 29 32.22 2.32 -10.78
N LEU A 30 32.82 2.44 -9.59
CA LEU A 30 32.22 2.06 -8.32
C LEU A 30 30.94 2.87 -8.03
N PHE A 31 30.97 4.19 -8.20
CA PHE A 31 29.80 5.05 -8.04
C PHE A 31 28.70 4.70 -9.05
N SER A 32 29.04 4.41 -10.31
CA SER A 32 28.06 4.01 -11.33
C SER A 32 27.37 2.69 -10.97
N LEU A 33 28.11 1.72 -10.41
CA LEU A 33 27.60 0.44 -9.95
C LEU A 33 26.67 0.59 -8.76
N ILE A 34 27.05 1.43 -7.78
CA ILE A 34 26.23 1.70 -6.59
C ILE A 34 24.92 2.40 -6.99
N VAL A 35 24.97 3.41 -7.87
CA VAL A 35 23.77 4.10 -8.35
C VAL A 35 22.88 3.16 -9.18
N GLY A 36 23.48 2.30 -10.01
CA GLY A 36 22.76 1.26 -10.75
C GLY A 36 22.05 0.26 -9.83
N LEU A 37 22.73 -0.20 -8.78
CA LEU A 37 22.16 -1.10 -7.77
C LEU A 37 21.08 -0.41 -6.94
N LEU A 38 21.25 0.86 -6.56
CA LEU A 38 20.26 1.64 -5.82
C LEU A 38 19.01 1.92 -6.67
N THR A 39 19.18 2.31 -7.94
CA THR A 39 18.05 2.54 -8.85
C THR A 39 17.33 1.24 -9.18
N TYR A 40 18.07 0.15 -9.41
CA TYR A 40 17.50 -1.19 -9.55
C TYR A 40 16.73 -1.59 -8.29
N TRP A 41 17.35 -1.52 -7.11
CA TRP A 41 16.72 -1.87 -5.83
C TRP A 41 15.51 -0.99 -5.52
N PHE A 42 15.56 0.30 -5.83
CA PHE A 42 14.45 1.23 -5.60
C PHE A 42 13.26 0.97 -6.53
N LEU A 43 13.52 0.65 -7.81
CA LEU A 43 12.47 0.26 -8.76
C LEU A 43 11.92 -1.14 -8.46
N PHE A 44 12.78 -2.09 -8.04
CA PHE A 44 12.35 -3.42 -7.61
C PHE A 44 11.69 -3.41 -6.22
N ARG A 45 11.93 -2.39 -5.39
CA ARG A 45 11.23 -2.20 -4.10
C ARG A 45 9.73 -2.01 -4.29
N LYS A 46 9.29 -1.56 -5.47
CA LYS A 46 7.87 -1.42 -5.83
C LYS A 46 7.25 -2.68 -6.44
N LYS A 47 8.04 -3.72 -6.70
CA LYS A 47 7.56 -5.04 -7.11
C LYS A 47 7.85 -6.06 -6.01
N LYS A 48 7.20 -5.89 -4.86
CA LYS A 48 6.99 -7.02 -3.97
C LYS A 48 5.79 -7.77 -4.51
N GLU A 49 6.07 -8.84 -5.24
CA GLU A 49 5.06 -9.85 -5.58
C GLU A 49 4.42 -10.34 -4.28
N GLU A 50 3.10 -10.24 -4.27
CA GLU A 50 2.20 -10.75 -3.26
C GLU A 50 2.36 -12.27 -3.20
N VAL A 51 2.69 -12.79 -2.02
CA VAL A 51 2.82 -14.22 -1.76
C VAL A 51 1.41 -14.82 -1.83
N PRO A 52 1.09 -15.76 -2.76
CA PRO A 52 -0.20 -16.40 -2.75
C PRO A 52 -0.07 -17.76 -2.08
N GLU A 53 -0.43 -17.88 -0.80
CA GLU A 53 -0.93 -19.15 -0.26
C GLU A 53 -1.50 -18.96 1.15
N PHE A 54 -2.81 -19.20 1.30
CA PHE A 54 -3.30 -20.33 2.09
C PHE A 54 -4.81 -20.49 1.81
N THR A 55 -5.14 -21.53 1.04
CA THR A 55 -6.52 -22.02 0.88
C THR A 55 -7.01 -22.55 2.23
N LYS A 56 -7.78 -21.73 2.96
CA LYS A 56 -8.51 -22.19 4.14
C LYS A 56 -9.93 -22.57 3.73
N ILE A 57 -10.13 -23.88 3.61
CA ILE A 57 -11.38 -24.67 3.69
C ILE A 57 -12.69 -23.91 3.38
N GLN A 58 -13.32 -24.31 2.28
CA GLN A 58 -14.70 -24.01 1.91
C GLN A 58 -15.69 -24.25 3.06
N THR A 59 -16.41 -23.20 3.47
CA THR A 59 -17.80 -23.33 3.91
C THR A 59 -18.69 -23.01 2.71
N LEU A 60 -19.19 -24.06 2.07
CA LEU A 60 -20.28 -23.98 1.10
C LEU A 60 -21.54 -23.47 1.80
N THR A 61 -21.76 -22.15 1.74
CA THR A 61 -23.11 -21.59 1.72
C THR A 61 -23.23 -20.80 0.43
N SER A 62 -23.53 -21.50 -0.65
CA SER A 62 -23.95 -20.91 -1.91
C SER A 62 -25.33 -20.28 -1.72
N SER A 63 -25.36 -19.01 -1.36
CA SER A 63 -26.26 -18.07 -2.01
C SER A 63 -25.37 -17.03 -2.65
N VAL A 64 -25.75 -16.60 -3.84
CA VAL A 64 -25.10 -15.56 -4.62
C VAL A 64 -25.09 -14.28 -3.78
N ARG A 65 -24.04 -14.07 -2.96
CA ARG A 65 -23.82 -12.84 -2.19
C ARG A 65 -23.25 -11.81 -3.15
N GLU A 66 -24.14 -11.17 -3.89
CA GLU A 66 -23.80 -10.13 -4.85
C GLU A 66 -23.13 -8.95 -4.14
N SER A 67 -21.81 -8.86 -4.31
CA SER A 67 -20.93 -7.75 -3.96
C SER A 67 -20.79 -7.40 -2.47
N SER A 68 -19.55 -7.50 -1.96
CA SER A 68 -19.15 -6.90 -0.69
C SER A 68 -19.57 -5.43 -0.62
N PHE A 69 -20.04 -4.97 0.54
CA PHE A 69 -20.38 -3.56 0.71
C PHE A 69 -19.15 -2.66 0.51
N VAL A 70 -17.94 -3.15 0.82
CA VAL A 70 -16.68 -2.42 0.60
C VAL A 70 -16.46 -2.20 -0.88
N GLU A 71 -16.68 -3.22 -1.71
CA GLU A 71 -16.61 -3.05 -3.17
C GLU A 71 -17.66 -2.07 -3.68
N LYS A 72 -18.89 -2.14 -3.15
CA LYS A 72 -19.97 -1.22 -3.52
C LYS A 72 -19.63 0.21 -3.14
N MET A 73 -19.03 0.43 -1.97
CA MET A 73 -18.53 1.73 -1.53
C MET A 73 -17.42 2.24 -2.46
N LYS A 74 -16.44 1.41 -2.82
CA LYS A 74 -15.37 1.75 -3.78
C LYS A 74 -15.94 2.11 -5.16
N LYS A 75 -16.83 1.28 -5.71
CA LYS A 75 -17.47 1.49 -7.02
C LYS A 75 -18.31 2.77 -7.07
N THR A 76 -18.97 3.12 -5.96
CA THR A 76 -19.82 4.33 -5.88
C THR A 76 -19.10 5.57 -5.36
N GLY A 77 -17.82 5.45 -4.98
CA GLY A 77 -17.03 6.52 -4.39
C GLY A 77 -17.60 7.02 -3.06
N ARG A 78 -18.11 6.10 -2.23
CA ARG A 78 -18.64 6.40 -0.90
C ARG A 78 -17.61 6.02 0.16
N ASN A 79 -17.45 6.89 1.15
CA ASN A 79 -16.51 6.70 2.26
C ASN A 79 -17.21 6.54 3.61
N ILE A 80 -18.52 6.81 3.70
CA ILE A 80 -19.30 6.58 4.91
C ILE A 80 -20.37 5.51 4.64
N ILE A 81 -20.51 4.56 5.56
CA ILE A 81 -21.63 3.63 5.60
C ILE A 81 -22.32 3.67 6.96
N VAL A 82 -23.64 3.73 6.96
CA VAL A 82 -24.47 3.77 8.16
C VAL A 82 -25.37 2.55 8.17
N PHE A 83 -25.05 1.57 9.02
CA PHE A 83 -25.88 0.40 9.21
C PHE A 83 -27.04 0.70 10.15
N TYR A 84 -28.21 0.13 9.90
CA TYR A 84 -29.36 0.25 10.78
C TYR A 84 -29.90 -1.11 11.21
N GLY A 85 -30.07 -1.33 12.51
CA GLY A 85 -30.85 -2.45 13.06
C GLY A 85 -32.17 -1.89 13.57
N SER A 86 -33.28 -2.16 12.87
CA SER A 86 -34.57 -1.51 13.14
C SER A 86 -35.73 -2.46 12.87
N GLN A 87 -36.70 -2.57 13.79
CA GLN A 87 -37.92 -3.36 13.56
C GLN A 87 -39.07 -2.51 13.02
N THR A 88 -39.15 -1.25 13.45
CA THR A 88 -40.26 -0.32 13.14
C THR A 88 -39.81 0.88 12.31
N GLY A 89 -38.60 0.85 11.73
CA GLY A 89 -38.08 1.87 10.82
C GLY A 89 -37.44 3.11 11.45
N THR A 90 -37.46 3.28 12.79
CA THR A 90 -36.89 4.49 13.43
C THR A 90 -35.38 4.60 13.25
N ALA A 91 -34.61 3.53 13.45
CA ALA A 91 -33.16 3.58 13.29
C ALA A 91 -32.74 3.66 11.81
N GLU A 92 -33.55 3.09 10.91
CA GLU A 92 -33.41 3.24 9.47
C GLU A 92 -33.55 4.70 9.03
N GLU A 93 -34.56 5.41 9.55
CA GLU A 93 -34.73 6.83 9.26
C GLU A 93 -33.53 7.66 9.72
N PHE A 94 -32.98 7.37 10.90
CA PHE A 94 -31.77 8.02 11.39
C PHE A 94 -30.56 7.72 10.49
N ALA A 95 -30.37 6.47 10.08
CA ALA A 95 -29.28 6.11 9.18
C ALA A 95 -29.40 6.81 7.82
N ASN A 96 -30.61 6.91 7.28
CA ASN A 96 -30.91 7.62 6.04
C ASN A 96 -30.64 9.14 6.15
N ARG A 97 -30.95 9.76 7.29
CA ARG A 97 -30.65 11.18 7.52
C ARG A 97 -29.14 11.41 7.67
N LEU A 98 -28.45 10.57 8.45
CA LEU A 98 -27.00 10.64 8.64
C LEU A 98 -26.22 10.44 7.33
N SER A 99 -26.63 9.48 6.50
CA SER A 99 -25.98 9.21 5.22
C SER A 99 -26.11 10.37 4.23
N LYS A 100 -27.24 11.09 4.26
CA LYS A 100 -27.46 12.33 3.49
C LYS A 100 -26.64 13.51 4.05
N ASP A 101 -26.55 13.62 5.37
CA ASP A 101 -25.78 14.68 6.03
C ASP A 101 -24.28 14.60 5.73
N ALA A 102 -23.74 13.41 5.46
CA ALA A 102 -22.36 13.24 5.01
C ALA A 102 -22.00 14.15 3.82
N HIS A 103 -22.96 14.38 2.90
CA HIS A 103 -22.74 15.23 1.73
C HIS A 103 -22.43 16.68 2.09
N ARG A 104 -23.00 17.19 3.18
CA ARG A 104 -22.75 18.56 3.67
C ARG A 104 -21.32 18.77 4.15
N TYR A 105 -20.63 17.68 4.50
CA TYR A 105 -19.24 17.69 4.97
C TYR A 105 -18.24 17.31 3.87
N GLY A 106 -18.67 17.30 2.59
CA GLY A 106 -17.81 16.89 1.47
C GLY A 106 -17.54 15.39 1.41
N MET A 107 -18.27 14.59 2.19
CA MET A 107 -18.17 13.13 2.22
C MET A 107 -19.35 12.50 1.48
N ARG A 108 -19.31 11.19 1.25
CA ARG A 108 -20.38 10.46 0.55
C ARG A 108 -20.78 9.26 1.38
N GLY A 109 -21.97 9.36 1.99
CA GLY A 109 -22.56 8.31 2.83
C GLY A 109 -23.53 7.42 2.08
N MET A 110 -23.70 6.17 2.53
CA MET A 110 -24.88 5.33 2.24
C MET A 110 -25.43 4.73 3.52
N SER A 111 -26.73 4.46 3.53
CA SER A 111 -27.38 3.60 4.52
C SER A 111 -27.47 2.17 3.98
N ALA A 112 -27.40 1.18 4.86
CA ALA A 112 -27.49 -0.23 4.51
C ALA A 112 -28.09 -1.05 5.66
N ASP A 113 -28.83 -2.09 5.32
CA ASP A 113 -29.24 -3.10 6.29
C ASP A 113 -28.05 -4.06 6.53
N PRO A 114 -27.59 -4.27 7.79
CA PRO A 114 -26.52 -5.22 8.08
C PRO A 114 -26.88 -6.68 7.74
N GLU A 115 -28.16 -7.05 7.61
CA GLU A 115 -28.57 -8.41 7.21
C GLU A 115 -28.29 -8.72 5.73
N GLU A 116 -28.18 -7.69 4.88
CA GLU A 116 -27.90 -7.85 3.45
C GLU A 116 -26.40 -8.09 3.15
N TYR A 117 -25.51 -7.83 4.11
CA TYR A 117 -24.06 -7.84 3.89
C TYR A 117 -23.34 -8.71 4.92
N ASP A 118 -22.16 -9.20 4.54
CA ASP A 118 -21.26 -9.88 5.48
C ASP A 118 -20.41 -8.84 6.22
N LEU A 119 -20.64 -8.68 7.52
CA LEU A 119 -19.87 -7.76 8.35
C LEU A 119 -18.40 -8.20 8.53
N ALA A 120 -18.00 -9.41 8.10
CA ALA A 120 -16.59 -9.78 8.00
C ALA A 120 -15.81 -8.83 7.08
N ASP A 121 -16.48 -8.22 6.10
CA ASP A 121 -15.90 -7.23 5.19
C ASP A 121 -15.50 -5.91 5.89
N LEU A 122 -15.92 -5.68 7.15
CA LEU A 122 -15.43 -4.56 7.95
C LEU A 122 -13.90 -4.54 8.07
N SER A 123 -13.26 -5.70 7.97
CA SER A 123 -11.79 -5.83 7.95
C SER A 123 -11.13 -5.15 6.75
N SER A 124 -11.83 -5.07 5.61
CA SER A 124 -11.39 -4.39 4.38
C SER A 124 -11.83 -2.93 4.29
N LEU A 125 -12.61 -2.42 5.24
CA LEU A 125 -13.05 -1.03 5.28
C LEU A 125 -11.89 -0.01 5.34
N PRO A 126 -10.76 -0.26 6.04
CA PRO A 126 -9.59 0.63 6.02
C PRO A 126 -8.91 0.79 4.66
N GLU A 127 -9.25 -0.03 3.66
CA GLU A 127 -8.74 0.11 2.28
C GLU A 127 -9.36 1.31 1.54
N ILE A 128 -10.41 1.93 2.10
CA ILE A 128 -11.04 3.14 1.57
C ILE A 128 -10.49 4.36 2.33
N ASP A 129 -10.15 5.42 1.60
CA ASP A 129 -9.67 6.66 2.22
C ASP A 129 -10.76 7.35 3.04
N ASN A 130 -10.41 7.78 4.26
CA ASN A 130 -11.32 8.44 5.21
C ASN A 130 -12.61 7.64 5.45
N ALA A 131 -12.48 6.31 5.55
CA ALA A 131 -13.61 5.44 5.73
C ALA A 131 -14.17 5.51 7.16
N LEU A 132 -15.50 5.59 7.27
CA LEU A 132 -16.21 5.61 8.54
C LEU A 132 -17.45 4.72 8.48
N VAL A 133 -17.62 3.90 9.51
CA VAL A 133 -18.83 3.11 9.72
C VAL A 133 -19.59 3.64 10.95
N VAL A 134 -20.91 3.76 10.82
CA VAL A 134 -21.82 4.16 11.91
C VAL A 134 -22.90 3.10 12.05
N PHE A 135 -23.30 2.80 13.29
CA PHE A 135 -24.36 1.83 13.59
C PHE A 135 -25.52 2.52 14.31
N CYS A 136 -26.69 2.51 13.70
CA CYS A 136 -27.95 2.92 14.31
C CYS A 136 -28.70 1.66 14.74
N MET A 137 -28.47 1.20 15.97
CA MET A 137 -29.06 -0.04 16.50
C MET A 137 -30.19 0.28 17.47
N ALA A 138 -31.40 -0.14 17.14
CA ALA A 138 -32.49 -0.22 18.11
C ALA A 138 -32.43 -1.57 18.83
N THR A 139 -32.66 -1.56 20.13
CA THR A 139 -32.83 -2.77 20.94
C THR A 139 -34.32 -3.06 21.13
N TYR A 140 -34.68 -4.33 21.23
CA TYR A 140 -36.06 -4.78 21.37
C TYR A 140 -36.15 -5.89 22.41
N GLY A 141 -37.24 -5.93 23.19
CA GLY A 141 -37.40 -6.93 24.25
C GLY A 141 -36.62 -6.57 25.53
N GLU A 142 -35.72 -7.45 25.95
CA GLU A 142 -34.98 -7.35 27.23
C GLU A 142 -33.54 -6.81 27.09
N GLY A 143 -33.09 -6.48 25.87
CA GLY A 143 -31.73 -6.01 25.58
C GLY A 143 -31.26 -6.45 24.21
#